data_AF-A0A9E2R0Z9-F1
#
_entry.id   AF-A0A9E2R0Z9-F1
#
_cell.length_a   1.000
_cell.length_b   1.000
_cell.length_c   1.000
_cell.angle_alpha   90.00
_cell.angle_beta   90.00
_cell.angle_gamma   90.00
#
_symmetry.space_group_name_H-M   'P 1'
#
loop_
_entity.id
_entity.type
_entity.pdbx_description
1 polymer ?
#
loop_
_entity_poly.entity_id
_entity_poly.type
_entity_poly.pdbx_seq_one_letter_code
_entity_poly.pdbx_strand_id
1 'polypeptide(L)'
;MEIIAELVRHLGGPVAEPELRRWLADHFVRFDAALTAVALARRAQMIASVDAQFGKATYDLQAPLADCRLALDSASAVAEDALTPEEEREGFLEARVWFAEKAASAPALPAGGRMVLGRVLLGQRRWRIEASSAARQTKLRQDFEGQLGERVKFVSESRDDLASRFALKESAFDRSLVPPRFLEQPLKIEMASTRVPNSMSGRSAADCEAELRLAADRKFPDCPIPALDGRTPRAAAGAPALRPRLVRLVKARIRDRDEFNLRSGRTDDINWLPRELGLDELVIGPPPLRPRPVQAEDAPEEPVLATFDLPPAPPLPAEPLTLEQASERLRDSLSRFETESEAIESLEGSGSKLLDDVGELTDGLLNDAEFDMLLPFLLQAWFALVPPETRAPELIFGDLAEALHRILQRLDEVVEDQEALKRFLADCRQPALTHLLMSLVLQATSDSGKRITRKGRTLMTLVLVAVVDRLDQALRRGSATAD
;
A
#
# COMPACT_ATOMS: atom_id res chain seq x y z
N MET A 1 9.89 23.90 2.77
CA MET A 1 10.37 25.24 2.37
C MET A 1 10.94 25.26 0.95
N GLU A 2 11.95 24.46 0.60
CA GLU A 2 12.56 24.48 -0.75
C GLU A 2 11.56 24.18 -1.88
N ILE A 3 10.65 23.20 -1.69
CA ILE A 3 9.60 22.84 -2.66
C ILE A 3 8.60 23.99 -2.89
N ILE A 4 8.11 24.58 -1.80
CA ILE A 4 7.13 25.67 -1.83
C ILE A 4 7.74 26.90 -2.50
N ALA A 5 8.98 27.25 -2.12
CA ALA A 5 9.68 28.38 -2.71
C ALA A 5 9.96 28.21 -4.22
N GLU A 6 10.26 26.98 -4.67
CA GLU A 6 10.44 26.69 -6.09
C GLU A 6 9.13 26.80 -6.89
N LEU A 7 8.03 26.23 -6.36
CA LEU A 7 6.70 26.35 -6.96
C LEU A 7 6.26 27.81 -7.05
N VAL A 8 6.37 28.57 -5.96
CA VAL A 8 5.97 29.97 -5.93
C VAL A 8 6.81 30.80 -6.90
N ARG A 9 8.13 30.57 -6.96
CA ARG A 9 9.01 31.24 -7.94
C ARG A 9 8.58 30.94 -9.37
N HIS A 10 8.28 29.69 -9.70
CA HIS A 10 7.82 29.28 -11.03
C HIS A 10 6.47 29.93 -11.41
N LEU A 11 5.59 30.10 -10.43
CA LEU A 11 4.30 30.77 -10.61
C LEU A 11 4.41 32.32 -10.66
N GLY A 12 5.61 32.87 -10.48
CA GLY A 12 5.91 34.31 -10.52
C GLY A 12 5.73 35.04 -9.18
N GLY A 13 5.67 34.32 -8.06
CA GLY A 13 5.49 34.87 -6.72
C GLY A 13 6.81 35.17 -5.98
N PRO A 14 6.72 35.87 -4.83
CA PRO A 14 7.86 36.24 -4.00
C PRO A 14 8.40 35.04 -3.20
N VAL A 15 9.70 35.05 -2.91
CA VAL A 15 10.39 34.00 -2.13
C VAL A 15 10.75 34.43 -0.70
N ALA A 16 10.51 35.69 -0.33
CA ALA A 16 10.74 36.21 1.01
C ALA A 16 9.57 35.84 1.95
N GLU A 17 9.85 35.38 3.18
CA GLU A 17 8.84 34.80 4.09
C GLU A 17 7.56 35.62 4.36
N PRO A 18 7.59 36.93 4.62
CA PRO A 18 6.36 37.67 4.90
C PRO A 18 5.50 37.88 3.64
N GLU A 19 6.12 38.09 2.49
CA GLU A 19 5.44 38.28 1.20
C GLU A 19 4.94 36.95 0.63
N LEU A 20 5.68 35.86 0.86
CA LEU A 20 5.34 34.50 0.47
C LEU A 20 4.02 34.04 1.10
N ARG A 21 3.84 34.26 2.40
CA ARG A 21 2.61 33.85 3.11
C ARG A 21 1.37 34.56 2.57
N ARG A 22 1.47 35.87 2.35
CA ARG A 22 0.39 36.67 1.77
C ARG A 22 0.08 36.24 0.35
N TRP A 23 1.11 36.06 -0.48
CA TRP A 23 0.95 35.60 -1.86
C TRP A 23 0.28 34.23 -1.92
N LEU A 24 0.67 33.29 -1.05
CA LEU A 24 0.07 31.96 -0.98
C LEU A 24 -1.42 32.02 -0.60
N ALA A 25 -1.80 32.89 0.35
CA ALA A 25 -3.20 33.10 0.68
C ALA A 25 -4.00 33.64 -0.52
N ASP A 26 -3.44 34.64 -1.22
CA ASP A 26 -4.09 35.27 -2.38
C ASP A 26 -4.16 34.35 -3.62
N HIS A 27 -3.29 33.34 -3.72
CA HIS A 27 -3.13 32.48 -4.92
C HIS A 27 -3.27 30.98 -4.62
N PHE A 28 -3.93 30.60 -3.53
CA PHE A 28 -3.95 29.21 -3.05
C PHE A 28 -4.44 28.22 -4.11
N VAL A 29 -5.51 28.55 -4.86
CA VAL A 29 -6.07 27.70 -5.93
C VAL A 29 -5.04 27.40 -7.01
N ARG A 30 -4.29 28.42 -7.42
CA ARG A 30 -3.25 28.29 -8.45
C ARG A 30 -2.05 27.49 -7.93
N PHE A 31 -1.71 27.68 -6.66
CA PHE A 31 -0.65 26.92 -6.00
C PHE A 31 -1.02 25.43 -5.86
N ASP A 32 -2.25 25.12 -5.43
CA ASP A 32 -2.75 23.76 -5.31
C ASP A 32 -2.81 23.03 -6.66
N ALA A 33 -3.32 23.72 -7.70
CA ALA A 33 -3.31 23.20 -9.07
C ALA A 33 -1.88 22.88 -9.55
N ALA A 34 -0.90 23.71 -9.22
CA ALA A 34 0.50 23.47 -9.55
C ALA A 34 1.11 22.31 -8.75
N LEU A 35 0.78 22.18 -7.47
CA LEU A 35 1.19 21.07 -6.63
C LEU A 35 0.66 19.74 -7.18
N THR A 36 -0.62 19.70 -7.53
CA THR A 36 -1.29 18.55 -8.16
C THR A 36 -0.67 18.23 -9.52
N ALA A 37 -0.41 19.24 -10.36
CA ALA A 37 0.23 19.05 -11.66
C ALA A 37 1.65 18.48 -11.52
N VAL A 38 2.44 18.92 -10.53
CA VAL A 38 3.76 18.36 -10.23
C VAL A 38 3.65 16.91 -9.78
N ALA A 39 2.69 16.57 -8.91
CA ALA A 39 2.48 15.20 -8.46
C ALA A 39 2.12 14.27 -9.63
N LEU A 40 1.19 14.69 -10.49
CA LEU A 40 0.79 13.95 -11.70
C LEU A 40 1.96 13.82 -12.69
N ALA A 41 2.71 14.90 -12.93
CA ALA A 41 3.87 14.88 -13.82
C ALA A 41 4.97 13.91 -13.34
N ARG A 42 5.27 13.92 -12.03
CA ARG A 42 6.26 13.01 -11.45
C ARG A 42 5.77 11.56 -11.49
N ARG A 43 4.49 11.31 -11.26
CA ARG A 43 3.88 9.98 -11.40
C ARG A 43 3.96 9.48 -12.85
N ALA A 44 3.60 10.32 -13.82
CA ALA A 44 3.69 10.00 -15.24
C ALA A 44 5.13 9.66 -15.64
N GLN A 45 6.09 10.47 -15.22
CA GLN A 45 7.52 10.24 -15.47
C GLN A 45 8.02 8.96 -14.79
N MET A 46 7.54 8.67 -13.58
CA MET A 46 7.85 7.45 -12.85
C MET A 46 7.30 6.22 -13.58
N ILE A 47 6.02 6.21 -13.99
CA ILE A 47 5.40 5.13 -14.78
C ILE A 47 6.14 4.93 -16.10
N ALA A 48 6.45 6.02 -16.81
CA ALA A 48 7.21 5.97 -18.05
C ALA A 48 8.65 5.45 -17.86
N SER A 49 9.21 5.58 -16.65
CA SER A 49 10.53 5.04 -16.33
C SER A 49 10.54 3.55 -16.00
N VAL A 50 9.35 2.95 -15.75
CA VAL A 50 9.25 1.52 -15.45
C VAL A 50 9.34 0.73 -16.75
N ASP A 51 10.30 -0.18 -16.83
CA ASP A 51 10.35 -1.21 -17.88
C ASP A 51 9.28 -2.29 -17.60
N ALA A 52 8.01 -1.90 -17.61
CA ALA A 52 6.87 -2.77 -17.41
C ALA A 52 6.44 -3.39 -18.74
N GLN A 53 7.31 -4.23 -19.30
CA GLN A 53 7.00 -5.03 -20.49
C GLN A 53 6.96 -6.51 -20.12
N PHE A 54 6.05 -7.26 -20.72
CA PHE A 54 6.06 -8.71 -20.65
C PHE A 54 6.45 -9.30 -21.99
N GLY A 55 7.64 -9.90 -22.06
CA GLY A 55 8.18 -10.50 -23.26
C GLY A 55 7.94 -12.00 -23.30
N LYS A 56 7.54 -12.52 -24.46
CA LYS A 56 7.49 -13.97 -24.76
C LYS A 56 8.30 -14.23 -26.01
N ALA A 57 9.28 -15.12 -25.95
CA ALA A 57 10.01 -15.59 -27.13
C ALA A 57 9.89 -17.11 -27.26
N THR A 58 9.63 -17.58 -28.47
CA THR A 58 9.35 -18.97 -28.78
C THR A 58 10.42 -19.55 -29.69
N TYR A 59 10.82 -20.78 -29.41
CA TYR A 59 11.89 -21.51 -30.09
C TYR A 59 11.42 -22.92 -30.45
N ASP A 60 11.82 -23.41 -31.62
CA ASP A 60 11.66 -24.81 -32.01
C ASP A 60 12.97 -25.57 -31.76
N LEU A 61 12.85 -26.79 -31.23
CA LEU A 61 13.99 -27.66 -31.01
C LEU A 61 14.54 -28.22 -32.32
N GLN A 62 15.86 -28.15 -32.48
CA GLN A 62 16.62 -28.74 -33.59
C GLN A 62 17.39 -30.00 -33.17
N ALA A 63 17.45 -30.28 -31.87
CA ALA A 63 18.03 -31.49 -31.29
C ALA A 63 16.98 -32.24 -30.44
N PRO A 64 17.21 -33.52 -30.11
CA PRO A 64 16.35 -34.27 -29.21
C PRO A 64 16.10 -33.54 -27.88
N LEU A 65 14.89 -33.68 -27.34
CA LEU A 65 14.50 -33.02 -26.08
C LEU A 65 15.48 -33.31 -24.94
N ALA A 66 15.94 -34.56 -24.82
CA ALA A 66 16.88 -34.98 -23.79
C ALA A 66 18.22 -34.22 -23.86
N ASP A 67 18.75 -34.00 -25.07
CA ASP A 67 20.00 -33.28 -25.27
C ASP A 67 19.85 -31.79 -24.96
N CYS A 68 18.72 -31.20 -25.34
CA CYS A 68 18.40 -29.81 -25.02
C CYS A 68 18.26 -29.61 -23.51
N ARG A 69 17.61 -30.55 -22.81
CA ARG A 69 17.46 -30.54 -21.35
C ARG A 69 18.81 -30.65 -20.65
N LEU A 70 19.64 -31.60 -21.06
CA LEU A 70 20.97 -31.79 -20.48
C LEU A 70 21.86 -30.54 -20.67
N ALA A 71 21.78 -29.89 -21.83
CA ALA A 71 22.46 -28.62 -22.06
C ALA A 71 21.94 -27.52 -21.12
N LEU A 72 20.62 -27.43 -20.92
CA LEU A 72 20.03 -26.45 -20.01
C LEU A 72 20.38 -26.72 -18.54
N ASP A 73 20.33 -27.97 -18.10
CA ASP A 73 20.60 -28.38 -16.71
C ASP A 73 22.08 -28.15 -16.32
N SER A 74 22.99 -28.05 -17.30
CA SER A 74 24.39 -27.68 -17.04
C SER A 74 24.59 -26.21 -16.65
N ALA A 75 23.58 -25.35 -16.84
CA ALA A 75 23.64 -23.95 -16.46
C ALA A 75 23.33 -23.76 -14.96
N SER A 76 24.31 -23.33 -14.17
CA SER A 76 24.15 -23.04 -12.72
C SER A 76 23.18 -21.88 -12.42
N ALA A 77 22.86 -21.08 -13.44
CA ALA A 77 21.86 -20.02 -13.39
C ALA A 77 20.43 -20.54 -13.50
N VAL A 78 20.21 -21.82 -13.81
CA VAL A 78 18.89 -22.40 -14.04
C VAL A 78 18.50 -23.34 -12.90
N ALA A 79 17.23 -23.34 -12.51
CA ALA A 79 16.67 -24.29 -11.56
C ALA A 79 15.28 -24.74 -11.98
N GLU A 80 14.80 -25.83 -11.38
CA GLU A 80 13.45 -26.34 -11.60
C GLU A 80 12.38 -25.36 -11.12
N ASP A 81 11.25 -25.37 -11.81
CA ASP A 81 10.08 -24.59 -11.47
C ASP A 81 8.80 -25.38 -11.71
N ALA A 82 7.72 -25.02 -11.02
CA ALA A 82 6.40 -25.58 -11.25
C ALA A 82 5.76 -24.92 -12.49
N LEU A 83 5.02 -25.72 -13.25
CA LEU A 83 4.10 -25.22 -14.26
C LEU A 83 2.82 -24.71 -13.60
N THR A 84 2.16 -23.75 -14.24
CA THR A 84 0.78 -23.39 -13.89
C THR A 84 -0.21 -24.30 -14.62
N PRO A 85 -1.47 -24.42 -14.15
CA PRO A 85 -2.50 -25.20 -14.84
C PRO A 85 -2.78 -24.73 -16.28
N GLU A 86 -2.60 -23.44 -16.58
CA GLU A 86 -2.66 -22.90 -17.94
C GLU A 86 -1.52 -23.44 -18.80
N GLU A 87 -0.29 -23.44 -18.27
CA GLU A 87 0.90 -23.88 -19.00
C GLU A 87 0.86 -25.38 -19.29
N GLU A 88 0.35 -26.18 -18.36
CA GLU A 88 0.09 -27.62 -18.58
C GLU A 88 -0.95 -27.84 -19.69
N ARG A 89 -2.04 -27.07 -19.69
CA ARG A 89 -3.07 -27.12 -20.75
C ARG A 89 -2.55 -26.68 -22.11
N GLU A 90 -1.57 -25.77 -22.15
CA GLU A 90 -0.87 -25.37 -23.37
C GLU A 90 0.09 -26.46 -23.89
N GLY A 91 0.34 -27.53 -23.13
CA GLY A 91 1.14 -28.69 -23.52
C GLY A 91 2.63 -28.58 -23.16
N PHE A 92 2.99 -27.69 -22.23
CA PHE A 92 4.34 -27.68 -21.65
C PHE A 92 4.48 -28.83 -20.65
N LEU A 93 5.68 -29.40 -20.61
CA LEU A 93 6.00 -30.55 -19.76
C LEU A 93 6.72 -30.13 -18.48
N GLU A 94 7.59 -29.13 -18.60
CA GLU A 94 8.42 -28.64 -17.49
C GLU A 94 8.56 -27.12 -17.53
N ALA A 95 8.72 -26.53 -16.36
CA ALA A 95 9.16 -25.15 -16.21
C ALA A 95 10.54 -25.10 -15.56
N ARG A 96 11.31 -24.10 -15.95
CA ARG A 96 12.59 -23.73 -15.34
C ARG A 96 12.58 -22.25 -15.04
N VAL A 97 13.26 -21.86 -13.97
CA VAL A 97 13.52 -20.46 -13.64
C VAL A 97 14.98 -20.14 -13.94
N TRP A 98 15.22 -19.02 -14.61
CA TRP A 98 16.55 -18.51 -14.90
C TRP A 98 16.87 -17.34 -13.99
N PHE A 99 17.99 -17.41 -13.29
CA PHE A 99 18.43 -16.38 -12.36
C PHE A 99 19.42 -15.41 -13.01
N ALA A 100 19.30 -14.13 -12.66
CA ALA A 100 20.30 -13.15 -13.02
C ALA A 100 21.60 -13.40 -12.25
N GLU A 101 22.73 -13.13 -12.90
CA GLU A 101 24.01 -13.01 -12.19
C GLU A 101 23.95 -11.88 -11.16
N LYS A 102 24.75 -11.99 -10.11
CA LYS A 102 24.71 -11.09 -8.95
C LYS A 102 25.17 -9.68 -9.36
N ALA A 103 24.24 -8.82 -9.74
CA ALA A 103 24.53 -7.43 -10.08
C ALA A 103 24.98 -6.65 -8.83
N ALA A 104 26.01 -5.81 -8.96
CA ALA A 104 26.54 -4.99 -7.88
C ALA A 104 25.49 -4.02 -7.28
N SER A 105 24.49 -3.63 -8.08
CA SER A 105 23.39 -2.74 -7.69
C SER A 105 22.08 -3.47 -7.34
N ALA A 106 22.09 -4.81 -7.25
CA ALA A 106 20.86 -5.56 -6.98
C ALA A 106 20.23 -5.13 -5.62
N PRO A 107 18.90 -5.18 -5.48
CA PRO A 107 18.22 -4.91 -4.21
C PRO A 107 18.73 -5.84 -3.09
N ALA A 108 18.53 -5.46 -1.82
CA ALA A 108 18.85 -6.34 -0.70
C ALA A 108 17.98 -7.60 -0.80
N LEU A 109 18.61 -8.76 -0.94
CA LEU A 109 17.94 -10.05 -0.97
C LEU A 109 18.18 -10.77 0.35
N PRO A 110 17.22 -11.57 0.84
CA PRO A 110 17.42 -12.37 2.04
C PRO A 110 18.47 -13.46 1.75
N ALA A 111 18.95 -14.14 2.79
CA ALA A 111 19.96 -15.18 2.63
C ALA A 111 19.48 -16.27 1.64
N GLY A 112 20.32 -16.58 0.65
CA GLY A 112 19.98 -17.52 -0.43
C GLY A 112 19.03 -16.99 -1.50
N GLY A 113 18.51 -15.76 -1.37
CA GLY A 113 17.66 -15.12 -2.37
C GLY A 113 18.39 -14.87 -3.69
N ARG A 114 17.76 -15.23 -4.80
CA ARG A 114 18.29 -15.01 -6.16
C ARG A 114 17.30 -14.21 -6.99
N MET A 115 17.81 -13.19 -7.68
CA MET A 115 17.01 -12.40 -8.61
C MET A 115 16.67 -13.23 -9.84
N VAL A 116 15.39 -13.27 -10.21
CA VAL A 116 14.90 -13.98 -11.38
C VAL A 116 15.10 -13.09 -12.61
N LEU A 117 15.70 -13.66 -13.65
CA LEU A 117 15.80 -13.06 -14.97
C LEU A 117 14.52 -13.33 -15.78
N GLY A 118 14.03 -14.56 -15.73
CA GLY A 118 12.74 -14.98 -16.30
C GLY A 118 12.50 -16.48 -16.15
N ARG A 119 11.55 -17.01 -16.92
CA ARG A 119 11.19 -18.44 -16.93
C ARG A 119 11.40 -19.04 -18.31
N VAL A 120 11.61 -20.35 -18.35
CA VAL A 120 11.72 -21.17 -19.56
C VAL A 120 10.73 -22.31 -19.42
N LEU A 121 9.82 -22.43 -20.38
CA LEU A 121 8.80 -23.47 -20.47
C LEU A 121 9.19 -24.45 -21.56
N LEU A 122 9.25 -25.73 -21.22
CA LEU A 122 9.81 -26.79 -22.05
C LEU A 122 8.68 -27.68 -22.55
N GLY A 123 8.39 -27.61 -23.85
CA GLY A 123 7.51 -28.55 -24.54
C GLY A 123 8.29 -29.60 -25.32
N GLN A 124 7.59 -30.59 -25.91
CA GLN A 124 8.23 -31.66 -26.68
C GLN A 124 9.01 -31.16 -27.92
N ARG A 125 8.49 -30.13 -28.57
CA ARG A 125 9.07 -29.58 -29.83
C ARG A 125 9.35 -28.09 -29.76
N ARG A 126 8.71 -27.40 -28.82
CA ARG A 126 8.69 -25.94 -28.74
C ARG A 126 8.94 -25.51 -27.31
N TRP A 127 9.89 -24.62 -27.15
CA TRP A 127 10.25 -24.01 -25.87
C TRP A 127 9.89 -22.53 -25.90
N ARG A 128 9.47 -21.99 -24.75
CA ARG A 128 9.10 -20.57 -24.60
C ARG A 128 9.88 -19.96 -23.45
N ILE A 129 10.42 -18.78 -23.65
CA ILE A 129 11.02 -17.99 -22.57
C ILE A 129 10.21 -16.73 -22.31
N GLU A 130 10.09 -16.38 -21.05
CA GLU A 130 9.24 -15.28 -20.57
C GLU A 130 9.99 -14.41 -19.55
N ALA A 131 9.90 -13.10 -19.71
CA ALA A 131 10.48 -12.14 -18.77
C ALA A 131 9.58 -10.91 -18.58
N SER A 132 9.67 -10.31 -17.39
CA SER A 132 8.84 -9.19 -16.95
C SER A 132 9.47 -7.81 -17.20
N SER A 133 10.38 -7.72 -18.17
CA SER A 133 10.97 -6.45 -18.63
C SER A 133 11.64 -6.66 -19.99
N ALA A 134 11.73 -5.61 -20.81
CA ALA A 134 12.42 -5.66 -22.11
C ALA A 134 13.92 -5.95 -21.95
N ALA A 135 14.56 -5.31 -20.98
CA ALA A 135 15.97 -5.52 -20.69
C ALA A 135 16.24 -6.97 -20.23
N ARG A 136 15.39 -7.50 -19.33
CA ARG A 136 15.48 -8.88 -18.86
C ARG A 136 15.20 -9.89 -19.97
N GLN A 137 14.20 -9.64 -20.82
CA GLN A 137 13.90 -10.50 -21.96
C GLN A 137 15.10 -10.58 -22.91
N THR A 138 15.71 -9.43 -23.21
CA THR A 138 16.90 -9.37 -24.08
C THR A 138 18.06 -10.17 -23.49
N LYS A 139 18.36 -9.98 -22.19
CA LYS A 139 19.42 -10.74 -21.51
C LYS A 139 19.10 -12.22 -21.40
N LEU A 140 17.86 -12.60 -21.10
CA LEU A 140 17.41 -14.00 -21.03
C LEU A 140 17.57 -14.68 -22.38
N ARG A 141 17.20 -14.02 -23.47
CA ARG A 141 17.39 -14.53 -24.83
C ARG A 141 18.87 -14.78 -25.11
N GLN A 142 19.74 -13.82 -24.82
CA GLN A 142 21.19 -13.96 -25.00
C GLN A 142 21.75 -15.16 -24.22
N ASP A 143 21.36 -15.30 -22.95
CA ASP A 143 21.84 -16.39 -22.10
C ASP A 143 21.29 -17.75 -22.55
N PHE A 144 20.01 -17.80 -22.93
CA PHE A 144 19.34 -19.00 -23.41
C PHE A 144 19.91 -19.48 -24.76
N GLU A 145 20.03 -18.58 -25.74
CA GLU A 145 20.59 -18.88 -27.06
C GLU A 145 22.08 -19.22 -26.96
N GLY A 146 22.83 -18.55 -26.08
CA GLY A 146 24.23 -18.88 -25.80
C GLY A 146 24.40 -20.27 -25.20
N GLN A 147 23.51 -20.67 -24.28
CA GLN A 147 23.57 -21.97 -23.62
C GLN A 147 23.20 -23.14 -24.55
N LEU A 148 22.17 -22.96 -25.40
CA LEU A 148 21.69 -24.05 -26.26
C LEU A 148 22.33 -24.06 -27.65
N GLY A 149 22.78 -22.90 -28.14
CA GLY A 149 23.39 -22.75 -29.46
C GLY A 149 22.48 -23.25 -30.58
N GLU A 150 23.04 -24.04 -31.49
CA GLU A 150 22.34 -24.59 -32.66
C GLU A 150 21.20 -25.57 -32.33
N ARG A 151 21.04 -25.96 -31.06
CA ARG A 151 19.98 -26.90 -30.63
C ARG A 151 18.59 -26.28 -30.66
N VAL A 152 18.48 -24.96 -30.74
CA VAL A 152 17.21 -24.23 -30.79
C VAL A 152 17.21 -23.25 -31.95
N LYS A 153 16.02 -23.04 -32.52
CA LYS A 153 15.79 -22.06 -33.58
C LYS A 153 14.71 -21.08 -33.14
N PHE A 154 15.03 -19.78 -33.17
CA PHE A 154 14.06 -18.73 -32.88
C PHE A 154 12.90 -18.75 -33.89
N VAL A 155 11.68 -18.63 -33.39
CA VAL A 155 10.44 -18.64 -34.20
C VAL A 155 9.75 -17.29 -34.16
N SER A 156 9.46 -16.78 -32.96
CA SER A 156 8.69 -15.54 -32.80
C SER A 156 8.94 -14.90 -31.44
N GLU A 157 8.73 -13.58 -31.38
CA GLU A 157 8.74 -12.80 -30.14
C GLU A 157 7.50 -11.90 -30.10
N SER A 158 6.86 -11.83 -28.94
CA SER A 158 5.82 -10.84 -28.64
C SER A 158 6.21 -10.05 -27.40
N ARG A 159 5.83 -8.78 -27.35
CA ARG A 159 6.02 -7.89 -26.21
C ARG A 159 4.72 -7.18 -25.90
N ASP A 160 4.27 -7.34 -24.65
CA ASP A 160 3.13 -6.62 -24.13
C ASP A 160 3.62 -5.42 -23.33
N ASP A 161 3.34 -4.20 -23.81
CA ASP A 161 3.65 -2.97 -23.09
C ASP A 161 2.58 -2.71 -22.03
N LEU A 162 2.87 -3.12 -20.79
CA LEU A 162 1.97 -2.90 -19.66
C LEU A 162 2.02 -1.43 -19.22
N ALA A 163 3.16 -0.75 -19.35
CA ALA A 163 3.30 0.67 -19.00
C ALA A 163 2.32 1.55 -19.79
N SER A 164 2.15 1.29 -21.09
CA SER A 164 1.19 1.99 -21.94
C SER A 164 -0.25 1.88 -21.43
N ARG A 165 -0.64 0.71 -20.89
CA ARG A 165 -1.97 0.49 -20.31
C ARG A 165 -2.19 1.27 -19.02
N PHE A 166 -1.13 1.48 -18.23
CA PHE A 166 -1.18 2.33 -17.04
C PHE A 166 -1.23 3.82 -17.42
N ALA A 167 -0.44 4.25 -18.41
CA ALA A 167 -0.43 5.62 -18.90
C ALA A 167 -1.77 6.05 -19.53
N LEU A 168 -2.51 5.14 -20.18
CA LEU A 168 -3.83 5.43 -20.76
C LEU A 168 -4.91 5.80 -19.72
N LYS A 169 -4.66 5.54 -18.43
CA LYS A 169 -5.58 5.86 -17.32
C LYS A 169 -5.22 7.16 -16.58
N GLU A 170 -4.15 7.85 -16.97
CA GLU A 170 -3.70 9.02 -16.22
C GLU A 170 -4.49 10.28 -16.60
N SER A 171 -4.93 11.02 -15.59
CA SER A 171 -5.58 12.32 -15.77
C SER A 171 -4.61 13.32 -16.39
N ALA A 172 -5.07 14.05 -17.41
CA ALA A 172 -4.30 15.12 -18.03
C ALA A 172 -3.98 16.21 -17.00
N PHE A 173 -2.78 16.79 -17.07
CA PHE A 173 -2.34 17.90 -16.23
C PHE A 173 -1.77 19.02 -17.09
N ASP A 174 -1.85 20.25 -16.59
CA ASP A 174 -1.23 21.41 -17.24
C ASP A 174 0.28 21.42 -16.99
N ARG A 175 1.04 21.19 -18.05
CA ARG A 175 2.51 21.18 -18.01
C ARG A 175 3.10 22.55 -17.70
N SER A 176 2.39 23.65 -17.99
CA SER A 176 2.89 25.00 -17.72
C SER A 176 3.04 25.28 -16.22
N LEU A 177 2.29 24.57 -15.38
CA LEU A 177 2.32 24.70 -13.93
C LEU A 177 3.45 23.87 -13.27
N VAL A 178 4.19 23.08 -14.04
CA VAL A 178 5.21 22.15 -13.52
C VAL A 178 6.60 22.77 -13.67
N PRO A 179 7.29 23.10 -12.56
CA PRO A 179 8.66 23.57 -12.62
C PRO A 179 9.60 22.47 -13.14
N PRO A 180 10.47 22.74 -14.13
CA PRO A 180 11.36 21.73 -14.73
C PRO A 180 12.24 21.00 -13.71
N ARG A 181 12.68 21.73 -12.67
CA ARG A 181 13.55 21.22 -11.61
C ARG A 181 12.97 20.01 -10.86
N PHE A 182 11.65 19.88 -10.79
CA PHE A 182 11.01 18.72 -10.16
C PHE A 182 11.05 17.44 -11.01
N LEU A 183 11.46 17.53 -12.28
CA LEU A 183 11.53 16.42 -13.23
C LEU A 183 12.97 15.99 -13.56
N GLU A 184 13.99 16.69 -13.05
CA GLU A 184 15.41 16.44 -13.38
C GLU A 184 15.95 15.10 -12.85
N GLN A 185 15.37 14.56 -11.78
CA GLN A 185 15.78 13.28 -11.17
C GLN A 185 14.57 12.39 -10.87
N PRO A 186 13.99 11.73 -11.90
CA PRO A 186 12.91 10.79 -11.66
C PRO A 186 13.37 9.61 -10.81
N LEU A 187 12.54 9.22 -9.85
CA LEU A 187 12.68 7.94 -9.17
C LEU A 187 12.51 6.82 -10.20
N LYS A 188 13.59 6.10 -10.49
CA LYS A 188 13.54 4.91 -11.32
C LYS A 188 13.01 3.74 -10.48
N ILE A 189 11.86 3.20 -10.86
CA ILE A 189 11.34 1.98 -10.26
C ILE A 189 11.75 0.81 -11.15
N GLU A 190 12.53 -0.12 -10.58
CA GLU A 190 12.86 -1.38 -11.25
C GLU A 190 11.89 -2.48 -10.78
N MET A 191 11.25 -3.15 -11.74
CA MET A 191 10.48 -4.36 -11.44
C MET A 191 11.41 -5.56 -11.35
N ALA A 192 11.54 -6.12 -10.15
CA ALA A 192 12.32 -7.32 -9.91
C ALA A 192 11.49 -8.41 -9.23
N SER A 193 11.61 -9.64 -9.74
CA SER A 193 11.17 -10.84 -9.06
C SER A 193 12.38 -11.55 -8.45
N THR A 194 12.19 -12.14 -7.27
CA THR A 194 13.22 -12.87 -6.53
C THR A 194 12.64 -14.20 -6.08
N ARG A 195 13.42 -15.28 -6.14
CA ARG A 195 13.11 -16.49 -5.38
C ARG A 195 13.92 -16.56 -4.12
N VAL A 196 13.24 -16.87 -3.03
CA VAL A 196 13.82 -17.16 -1.73
C VAL A 196 13.65 -18.66 -1.51
N PRO A 197 14.72 -19.41 -1.19
CA PRO A 197 14.60 -20.83 -0.90
C PRO A 197 13.58 -21.07 0.20
N ASN A 198 12.74 -22.10 0.05
CA ASN A 198 11.73 -22.47 1.05
C ASN A 198 12.34 -23.15 2.29
N SER A 199 13.64 -22.96 2.57
CA SER A 199 14.30 -23.40 3.82
C SER A 199 13.90 -22.54 5.01
N MET A 200 12.62 -22.16 5.05
CA MET A 200 11.94 -21.35 6.05
C MET A 200 11.01 -22.22 6.91
N SER A 201 11.29 -23.53 6.99
CA SER A 201 10.67 -24.40 7.97
C SER A 201 11.07 -23.94 9.37
N GLY A 202 10.20 -23.15 10.02
CA GLY A 202 10.34 -22.71 11.41
C GLY A 202 10.62 -21.21 11.63
N ARG A 203 10.62 -20.37 10.60
CA ARG A 203 10.76 -18.90 10.75
C ARG A 203 9.43 -18.19 10.45
N SER A 204 9.08 -17.19 11.26
CA SER A 204 7.86 -16.40 11.04
C SER A 204 8.04 -15.43 9.87
N ALA A 205 6.94 -15.02 9.22
CA ALA A 205 6.98 -14.00 8.18
C ALA A 205 7.60 -12.67 8.68
N ALA A 206 7.39 -12.35 9.96
CA ALA A 206 7.95 -11.18 10.62
C ALA A 206 9.50 -11.23 10.72
N ASP A 207 10.08 -12.41 10.97
CA ASP A 207 11.54 -12.57 11.01
C ASP A 207 12.17 -12.31 9.64
N CYS A 208 11.48 -12.72 8.58
CA CYS A 208 11.96 -12.57 7.21
C CYS A 208 11.87 -11.11 6.76
N GLU A 209 10.80 -10.41 7.13
CA GLU A 209 10.69 -8.97 6.93
C GLU A 209 11.79 -8.22 7.69
N ALA A 210 12.06 -8.58 8.94
CA ALA A 210 13.12 -7.98 9.75
C ALA A 210 14.51 -8.15 9.10
N GLU A 211 14.83 -9.36 8.62
CA GLU A 211 16.08 -9.63 7.89
C GLU A 211 16.21 -8.79 6.61
N LEU A 212 15.13 -8.68 5.83
CA LEU A 212 15.10 -7.84 4.62
C LEU A 212 15.35 -6.36 4.93
N ARG A 213 14.70 -5.84 5.98
CA ARG A 213 14.89 -4.45 6.44
C ARG A 213 16.32 -4.22 6.89
N LEU A 214 16.90 -5.13 7.68
CA LEU A 214 18.30 -5.06 8.11
C LEU A 214 19.26 -5.10 6.90
N ALA A 215 19.00 -5.95 5.91
CA ALA A 215 19.80 -6.02 4.70
C ALA A 215 19.69 -4.73 3.86
N ALA A 216 18.51 -4.11 3.80
CA ALA A 216 18.32 -2.80 3.18
C ALA A 216 19.08 -1.70 3.92
N ASP A 217 19.06 -1.73 5.26
CA ASP A 217 19.81 -0.79 6.09
C ASP A 217 21.32 -0.88 5.86
N ARG A 218 21.84 -2.11 5.73
CA ARG A 218 23.27 -2.33 5.42
C ARG A 218 23.67 -1.84 4.04
N LYS A 219 22.76 -1.81 3.06
CA LYS A 219 23.05 -1.28 1.72
C LYS A 219 22.94 0.24 1.65
N PHE A 220 22.13 0.85 2.50
CA PHE A 220 21.86 2.29 2.48
C PHE A 220 23.12 3.17 2.38
N PRO A 221 24.21 2.94 3.15
CA PRO A 221 25.42 3.76 3.09
C PRO A 221 26.07 3.84 1.70
N ASP A 222 25.83 2.85 0.85
CA ASP A 222 26.44 2.67 -0.47
C ASP A 222 25.49 2.99 -1.63
N CYS A 223 24.22 3.24 -1.36
CA CYS A 223 23.24 3.56 -2.39
C CYS A 223 23.23 5.07 -2.70
N PRO A 224 23.30 5.48 -3.98
CA PRO A 224 23.10 6.86 -4.38
C PRO A 224 21.69 7.36 -3.98
N ILE A 225 21.60 8.53 -3.36
CA ILE A 225 20.32 9.10 -2.90
C ILE A 225 20.04 10.43 -3.62
N PRO A 226 18.89 10.59 -4.30
CA PRO A 226 18.54 11.85 -4.95
C PRO A 226 18.54 13.07 -4.02
N ALA A 227 18.06 12.92 -2.78
CA ALA A 227 18.09 13.97 -1.77
C ALA A 227 19.51 14.40 -1.33
N LEU A 228 20.54 13.64 -1.71
CA LEU A 228 21.96 13.94 -1.51
C LEU A 228 22.65 14.28 -2.83
N ASP A 229 21.90 14.82 -3.79
CA ASP A 229 22.35 15.16 -5.14
C ASP A 229 22.97 13.96 -5.89
N GLY A 230 22.38 12.78 -5.69
CA GLY A 230 22.84 11.52 -6.29
C GLY A 230 24.10 10.94 -5.64
N ARG A 231 24.58 11.49 -4.51
CA ARG A 231 25.70 10.92 -3.76
C ARG A 231 25.23 9.82 -2.81
N THR A 232 26.14 8.92 -2.43
CA THR A 232 25.90 7.94 -1.36
C THR A 232 25.97 8.62 0.01
N PRO A 233 25.32 8.08 1.06
CA PRO A 233 25.46 8.59 2.42
C PRO A 233 26.92 8.67 2.89
N ARG A 234 27.76 7.68 2.56
CA ARG A 234 29.21 7.72 2.86
C ARG A 234 29.89 8.91 2.19
N ALA A 235 29.59 9.16 0.91
CA ALA A 235 30.16 10.30 0.20
C ALA A 235 29.61 11.66 0.70
N ALA A 236 28.35 11.69 1.15
CA ALA A 236 27.73 12.89 1.70
C ALA A 236 28.21 13.21 3.12
N ALA A 237 28.62 12.22 3.91
CA ALA A 237 29.14 12.41 5.27
C ALA A 237 30.37 13.32 5.31
N GLY A 238 31.23 13.23 4.29
CA GLY A 238 32.40 14.10 4.12
C GLY A 238 32.11 15.48 3.50
N ALA A 239 30.86 15.79 3.15
CA ALA A 239 30.48 17.04 2.49
C ALA A 239 29.68 17.95 3.43
N PRO A 240 30.27 19.07 3.93
CA PRO A 240 29.60 19.95 4.90
C PRO A 240 28.24 20.48 4.44
N ALA A 241 28.10 20.79 3.14
CA ALA A 241 26.85 21.29 2.56
C ALA A 241 25.72 20.24 2.55
N LEU A 242 26.05 18.94 2.52
CA LEU A 242 25.07 17.85 2.49
C LEU A 242 24.78 17.26 3.87
N ARG A 243 25.63 17.54 4.87
CA ARG A 243 25.48 17.01 6.23
C ARG A 243 24.07 17.25 6.82
N PRO A 244 23.45 18.44 6.72
CA PRO A 244 22.10 18.63 7.26
C PRO A 244 21.03 17.75 6.61
N ARG A 245 21.14 17.51 5.28
CA ARG A 245 20.24 16.62 4.54
C ARG A 245 20.47 15.17 4.94
N LEU A 246 21.74 14.76 5.07
CA LEU A 246 22.11 13.42 5.54
C LEU A 246 21.59 13.13 6.95
N VAL A 247 21.78 14.07 7.90
CA VAL A 247 21.27 13.94 9.27
C VAL A 247 19.75 13.73 9.29
N ARG A 248 18.99 14.48 8.49
CA ARG A 248 17.54 14.31 8.39
C ARG A 248 17.14 12.92 7.88
N LEU A 249 17.83 12.42 6.85
CA LEU A 249 17.58 11.08 6.30
C LEU A 249 17.86 9.98 7.33
N VAL A 250 19.00 10.08 8.05
CA VAL A 250 19.37 9.08 9.07
C VAL A 250 18.42 9.14 10.27
N LYS A 251 17.99 10.34 10.69
CA LYS A 251 16.96 10.49 11.74
C LYS A 251 15.64 9.82 11.39
N ALA A 252 15.14 10.02 10.17
CA ALA A 252 13.91 9.36 9.71
C ALA A 252 14.06 7.83 9.78
N ARG A 253 15.21 7.31 9.34
CA ARG A 253 15.51 5.87 9.38
C ARG A 253 15.60 5.29 10.79
N ILE A 254 16.19 6.03 11.73
CA ILE A 254 16.23 5.63 13.15
C ILE A 254 14.80 5.55 13.69
N ARG A 255 13.98 6.58 13.42
CA ARG A 255 12.57 6.61 13.81
C ARG A 255 11.79 5.42 13.24
N ASP A 256 11.92 5.15 11.94
CA ASP A 256 11.24 4.03 11.27
C ASP A 256 11.61 2.68 11.91
N ARG A 257 12.90 2.53 12.32
CA ARG A 257 13.37 1.33 13.02
C ARG A 257 12.79 1.23 14.42
N ASP A 258 12.78 2.32 15.17
CA ASP A 258 12.23 2.36 16.52
C ASP A 258 10.72 2.05 16.52
N GLU A 259 9.96 2.63 15.60
CA GLU A 259 8.53 2.34 15.42
C GLU A 259 8.28 0.88 15.02
N PHE A 260 9.13 0.31 14.17
CA PHE A 260 9.05 -1.11 13.82
C PHE A 260 9.36 -2.02 15.01
N ASN A 261 10.40 -1.70 15.79
CA ASN A 261 10.76 -2.43 17.01
C ASN A 261 9.62 -2.39 18.03
N LEU A 262 8.99 -1.23 18.22
CA LEU A 262 7.83 -1.05 19.10
C LEU A 262 6.65 -1.94 18.67
N ARG A 263 6.26 -1.91 17.38
CA ARG A 263 5.13 -2.71 16.88
C ARG A 263 5.38 -4.22 16.89
N SER A 264 6.61 -4.64 16.60
CA SER A 264 6.97 -6.06 16.50
C SER A 264 7.48 -6.68 17.81
N GLY A 265 7.67 -5.89 18.88
CA GLY A 265 8.29 -6.32 20.13
C GLY A 265 9.80 -6.62 20.03
N ARG A 266 10.44 -6.17 18.95
CA ARG A 266 11.88 -6.43 18.66
C ARG A 266 12.78 -5.37 19.28
N THR A 267 14.08 -5.65 19.30
CA THR A 267 15.13 -4.79 19.87
C THR A 267 16.32 -4.63 18.92
N ASP A 268 16.07 -4.60 17.61
CA ASP A 268 17.13 -4.50 16.60
C ASP A 268 17.85 -3.14 16.69
N ASP A 269 19.17 -3.13 16.89
CA ASP A 269 19.98 -1.90 16.98
C ASP A 269 20.36 -1.34 15.60
N ILE A 270 20.07 -0.06 15.38
CA ILE A 270 20.47 0.70 14.17
C ILE A 270 21.59 1.72 14.46
N ASN A 271 22.03 1.87 15.71
CA ASN A 271 23.07 2.86 16.08
C ASN A 271 24.43 2.62 15.41
N TRP A 272 24.66 1.45 14.80
CA TRP A 272 25.82 1.22 13.95
C TRP A 272 25.86 2.18 12.74
N LEU A 273 24.70 2.54 12.17
CA LEU A 273 24.60 3.39 10.99
C LEU A 273 25.07 4.83 11.23
N PRO A 274 24.58 5.57 12.24
CA PRO A 274 25.10 6.89 12.55
C PRO A 274 26.58 6.87 12.93
N ARG A 275 27.06 5.83 13.64
CA ARG A 275 28.49 5.67 13.96
C ARG A 275 29.33 5.52 12.69
N GLU A 276 28.88 4.69 11.74
CA GLU A 276 29.58 4.48 10.46
C GLU A 276 29.65 5.77 9.62
N LEU A 277 28.61 6.59 9.67
CA LEU A 277 28.53 7.84 8.91
C LEU A 277 29.15 9.04 9.64
N GLY A 278 29.74 8.87 10.83
CA GLY A 278 30.31 9.95 11.64
C GLY A 278 29.25 10.98 12.08
N LEU A 279 28.04 10.50 12.37
CA LEU A 279 26.89 11.27 12.87
C LEU A 279 26.68 10.99 14.37
N ASP A 280 27.72 11.26 15.17
CA ASP A 280 27.71 10.99 16.61
C ASP A 280 26.56 11.69 17.34
N GLU A 281 26.08 12.81 16.79
CA GLU A 281 24.91 13.54 17.31
C GLU A 281 23.59 12.74 17.27
N LEU A 282 23.55 11.61 16.55
CA LEU A 282 22.38 10.74 16.44
C LEU A 282 22.50 9.44 17.24
N VAL A 283 23.64 9.20 17.89
CA VAL A 283 23.85 8.00 18.69
C VAL A 283 23.19 8.22 20.06
N ILE A 284 21.97 7.70 20.22
CA ILE A 284 21.24 7.74 21.48
C ILE A 284 21.45 6.41 22.19
N GLY A 285 21.95 6.45 23.44
CA GLY A 285 22.07 5.24 24.27
C GLY A 285 20.70 4.59 24.53
N PRO A 286 20.66 3.30 24.93
CA PRO A 286 19.39 2.67 25.30
C PRO A 286 18.68 3.51 26.37
N PRO A 287 17.36 3.71 26.27
CA PRO A 287 16.62 4.46 27.28
C PRO A 287 16.85 3.79 28.65
N PRO A 288 17.00 4.59 29.72
CA PRO A 288 17.14 4.02 31.06
C PRO A 288 15.96 3.09 31.35
N LEU A 289 16.23 1.96 32.02
CA LEU A 289 15.20 1.00 32.44
C LEU A 289 14.09 1.76 33.16
N ARG A 290 12.87 1.75 32.59
CA ARG A 290 11.72 2.32 33.29
C ARG A 290 11.53 1.55 34.59
N PRO A 291 11.39 2.21 35.75
CA PRO A 291 10.96 1.54 36.96
C PRO A 291 9.69 0.76 36.64
N ARG A 292 9.60 -0.51 37.09
CA ARG A 292 8.34 -1.24 37.00
C ARG A 292 7.25 -0.35 37.61
N PRO A 293 6.08 -0.21 36.95
CA PRO A 293 4.97 0.44 37.60
C PRO A 293 4.72 -0.33 38.90
N VAL A 294 4.96 0.35 40.03
CA VAL A 294 4.38 -0.06 41.30
C VAL A 294 2.89 -0.02 41.01
N GLN A 295 2.20 -1.15 41.22
CA GLN A 295 0.75 -1.17 41.20
C GLN A 295 0.30 -0.10 42.19
N ALA A 296 -0.13 1.05 41.67
CA ALA A 296 -0.92 1.98 42.43
C ALA A 296 -2.25 1.27 42.61
N GLU A 297 -2.44 0.68 43.79
CA GLU A 297 -3.76 0.50 44.36
C GLU A 297 -4.46 1.86 44.34
N ASP A 298 -5.73 1.84 43.91
CA ASP A 298 -6.65 2.95 43.72
C ASP A 298 -6.31 3.90 42.54
N ALA A 299 -6.68 3.45 41.34
CA ALA A 299 -7.05 4.38 40.28
C ALA A 299 -8.31 5.14 40.73
N PRO A 300 -8.35 6.49 40.65
CA PRO A 300 -9.60 7.21 40.83
C PRO A 300 -10.59 6.75 39.74
N GLU A 301 -11.84 6.54 40.15
CA GLU A 301 -12.96 6.17 39.29
C GLU A 301 -12.94 6.95 37.96
N GLU A 302 -13.19 6.24 36.86
CA GLU A 302 -13.39 6.85 35.54
C GLU A 302 -14.31 8.06 35.67
N PRO A 303 -13.99 9.19 35.01
CA PRO A 303 -14.88 10.34 35.06
C PRO A 303 -16.25 9.92 34.53
N VAL A 304 -17.24 10.03 35.40
CA VAL A 304 -18.66 9.87 35.07
C VAL A 304 -18.92 10.61 33.75
N LEU A 305 -19.39 9.86 32.74
CA LEU A 305 -19.80 10.35 31.43
C LEU A 305 -20.43 11.73 31.59
N ALA A 306 -19.79 12.75 31.01
CA ALA A 306 -20.46 14.03 30.82
C ALA A 306 -21.78 13.72 30.12
N THR A 307 -22.90 14.10 30.71
CA THR A 307 -24.17 14.09 30.01
C THR A 307 -24.00 15.01 28.81
N PHE A 308 -23.81 14.42 27.64
CA PHE A 308 -23.72 15.18 26.39
C PHE A 308 -25.07 15.84 26.18
N ASP A 309 -25.14 17.17 26.39
CA ASP A 309 -26.31 18.03 26.15
C ASP A 309 -26.59 18.20 24.64
N LEU A 310 -26.30 17.18 23.83
CA LEU A 310 -26.60 17.15 22.41
C LEU A 310 -28.00 16.57 22.17
N PRO A 311 -28.77 17.11 21.21
CA PRO A 311 -30.04 16.53 20.83
C PRO A 311 -29.85 15.10 20.30
N PRO A 312 -30.82 14.18 20.54
CA PRO A 312 -30.76 12.86 19.94
C PRO A 312 -30.76 12.94 18.42
N ALA A 313 -30.10 12.00 17.76
CA ALA A 313 -30.13 11.89 16.31
C ALA A 313 -31.57 11.77 15.79
N PRO A 314 -31.93 12.44 14.68
CA PRO A 314 -33.27 12.37 14.12
C PRO A 314 -33.60 10.93 13.70
N PRO A 315 -34.87 10.51 13.84
CA PRO A 315 -35.28 9.17 13.47
C PRO A 315 -35.10 8.93 11.96
N LEU A 316 -34.72 7.70 11.61
CA LEU A 316 -34.67 7.27 10.22
C LEU A 316 -36.09 7.06 9.66
N PRO A 317 -36.28 7.22 8.34
CA PRO A 317 -37.54 6.84 7.68
C PRO A 317 -37.92 5.38 7.97
N ALA A 318 -39.22 5.09 8.04
CA ALA A 318 -39.72 3.74 8.32
C ALA A 318 -39.20 2.71 7.29
N GLU A 319 -39.10 3.10 6.03
CA GLU A 319 -38.50 2.29 4.97
C GLU A 319 -36.98 2.51 4.87
N PRO A 320 -36.21 1.52 4.36
CA PRO A 320 -34.80 1.73 4.03
C PRO A 320 -34.60 2.87 3.04
N LEU A 321 -33.44 3.52 3.09
CA LEU A 321 -33.11 4.61 2.17
C LEU A 321 -33.13 4.11 0.72
N THR A 322 -33.76 4.88 -0.16
CA THR A 322 -33.63 4.68 -1.60
C THR A 322 -32.19 4.99 -2.05
N LEU A 323 -31.82 4.52 -3.25
CA LEU A 323 -30.49 4.79 -3.82
C LEU A 323 -30.18 6.29 -3.93
N GLU A 324 -31.19 7.09 -4.29
CA GLU A 324 -31.05 8.55 -4.41
C GLU A 324 -30.78 9.19 -3.04
N GLN A 325 -31.59 8.85 -2.03
CA GLN A 325 -31.42 9.36 -0.66
C GLN A 325 -30.10 8.93 -0.03
N ALA A 326 -29.69 7.68 -0.22
CA ALA A 326 -28.41 7.17 0.27
C ALA A 326 -27.23 7.86 -0.42
N SER A 327 -27.32 8.11 -1.73
CA SER A 327 -26.29 8.83 -2.48
C SER A 327 -26.17 10.30 -2.08
N GLU A 328 -27.29 10.97 -1.82
CA GLU A 328 -27.31 12.36 -1.33
C GLU A 328 -26.68 12.44 0.06
N ARG A 329 -27.11 11.58 0.99
CA ARG A 329 -26.55 11.51 2.34
C ARG A 329 -25.06 11.20 2.37
N LEU A 330 -24.58 10.28 1.52
CA LEU A 330 -23.14 9.99 1.42
C LEU A 330 -22.33 11.15 0.82
N ARG A 331 -22.91 11.92 -0.11
CA ARG A 331 -22.25 13.10 -0.67
C ARG A 331 -22.13 14.20 0.39
N ASP A 332 -23.18 14.36 1.19
CA ASP A 332 -23.27 15.43 2.17
C ASP A 332 -22.54 15.09 3.48
N SER A 333 -22.34 13.81 3.79
CA SER A 333 -21.85 13.30 5.09
C SER A 333 -20.51 13.90 5.52
N LEU A 334 -19.55 14.03 4.60
CA LEU A 334 -18.25 14.64 4.87
C LEU A 334 -18.10 16.07 4.35
N SER A 335 -19.06 16.58 3.56
CA SER A 335 -19.00 17.94 2.99
C SER A 335 -19.02 19.06 4.05
N ARG A 336 -19.40 18.72 5.28
CA ARG A 336 -19.53 19.64 6.41
C ARG A 336 -18.25 19.82 7.21
N PHE A 337 -17.22 19.01 6.94
CA PHE A 337 -15.94 19.04 7.63
C PHE A 337 -14.86 19.52 6.66
N GLU A 338 -13.98 20.41 7.10
CA GLU A 338 -12.84 20.86 6.30
C GLU A 338 -11.74 19.81 6.29
N THR A 339 -11.65 18.97 7.34
CA THR A 339 -10.66 17.91 7.46
C THR A 339 -11.23 16.61 8.04
N GLU A 340 -10.53 15.49 7.81
CA GLU A 340 -10.87 14.19 8.43
C GLU A 340 -10.75 14.23 9.96
N SER A 341 -9.77 14.97 10.49
CA SER A 341 -9.61 15.14 11.94
C SER A 341 -10.82 15.81 12.59
N GLU A 342 -11.42 16.81 11.95
CA GLU A 342 -12.66 17.44 12.44
C GLU A 342 -13.85 16.46 12.46
N ALA A 343 -13.93 15.56 11.47
CA ALA A 343 -14.97 14.52 11.45
C ALA A 343 -14.78 13.51 12.58
N ILE A 344 -13.54 13.14 12.90
CA ILE A 344 -13.21 12.26 14.03
C ILE A 344 -13.54 12.96 15.36
N GLU A 345 -13.10 14.20 15.54
CA GLU A 345 -13.41 14.99 16.74
C GLU A 345 -14.93 15.16 16.94
N SER A 346 -15.69 15.37 15.86
CA SER A 346 -17.15 15.43 15.91
C SER A 346 -17.80 14.09 16.28
N LEU A 347 -17.21 12.96 15.86
CA LEU A 347 -17.69 11.63 16.20
C LEU A 347 -17.44 11.34 17.68
N GLU A 348 -16.22 11.58 18.17
CA GLU A 348 -15.86 11.40 19.59
C GLU A 348 -16.66 12.35 20.49
N GLY A 349 -16.82 13.61 20.07
CA GLY A 349 -17.63 14.62 20.75
C GLY A 349 -19.13 14.30 20.82
N SER A 350 -19.63 13.38 19.98
CA SER A 350 -21.00 12.87 20.07
C SER A 350 -21.19 11.80 21.17
N GLY A 351 -20.10 11.34 21.79
CA GLY A 351 -20.08 10.23 22.75
C GLY A 351 -20.00 8.85 22.09
N SER A 352 -19.68 8.78 20.79
CA SER A 352 -19.54 7.51 20.07
C SER A 352 -18.23 6.81 20.43
N LYS A 353 -18.28 5.49 20.60
CA LYS A 353 -17.11 4.60 20.72
C LYS A 353 -16.79 3.83 19.45
N LEU A 354 -17.42 4.20 18.31
CA LEU A 354 -17.36 3.41 17.09
C LEU A 354 -15.93 3.09 16.63
N LEU A 355 -15.02 4.06 16.63
CA LEU A 355 -13.66 3.85 16.11
C LEU A 355 -12.85 2.91 17.01
N ASP A 356 -12.98 3.07 18.33
CA ASP A 356 -12.36 2.18 19.31
C ASP A 356 -12.91 0.76 19.20
N ASP A 357 -14.25 0.63 19.16
CA ASP A 357 -14.94 -0.65 19.06
C ASP A 357 -14.57 -1.39 17.76
N VAL A 358 -14.55 -0.68 16.62
CA VAL A 358 -14.17 -1.28 15.33
C VAL A 358 -12.67 -1.57 15.29
N GLY A 359 -11.83 -0.74 15.91
CA GLY A 359 -10.40 -1.00 16.09
C GLY A 359 -10.15 -2.30 16.81
N GLU A 360 -10.81 -2.52 17.95
CA GLU A 360 -10.70 -3.77 18.73
C GLU A 360 -11.26 -4.97 17.95
N LEU A 361 -12.41 -4.82 17.29
CA LEU A 361 -13.03 -5.92 16.53
C LEU A 361 -12.25 -6.34 15.29
N THR A 362 -11.42 -5.45 14.74
CA THR A 362 -10.63 -5.72 13.55
C THR A 362 -9.16 -5.98 13.84
N ASP A 363 -8.75 -5.97 15.12
CA ASP A 363 -7.40 -6.30 15.54
C ASP A 363 -7.03 -7.73 15.08
N GLY A 364 -5.86 -7.85 14.46
CA GLY A 364 -5.40 -9.08 13.81
C GLY A 364 -6.18 -9.53 12.56
N LEU A 365 -7.27 -8.87 12.20
CA LEU A 365 -8.04 -9.14 10.96
C LEU A 365 -7.65 -8.19 9.82
N LEU A 366 -7.46 -6.91 10.14
CA LEU A 366 -6.96 -5.87 9.24
C LEU A 366 -5.56 -5.45 9.70
N ASN A 367 -4.67 -5.12 8.76
CA ASN A 367 -3.44 -4.43 9.13
C ASN A 367 -3.65 -2.91 9.23
N ASP A 368 -2.71 -2.19 9.85
CA ASP A 368 -2.76 -0.73 10.04
C ASP A 368 -3.17 0.03 8.77
N ALA A 369 -2.58 -0.30 7.61
CA ALA A 369 -2.88 0.40 6.36
C ALA A 369 -4.27 0.07 5.79
N GLU A 370 -4.81 -1.12 6.08
CA GLU A 370 -6.18 -1.51 5.73
C GLU A 370 -7.20 -0.85 6.67
N PHE A 371 -6.87 -0.71 7.96
CA PHE A 371 -7.69 -0.02 8.93
C PHE A 371 -7.72 1.51 8.68
N ASP A 372 -6.55 2.13 8.46
CA ASP A 372 -6.45 3.55 8.09
C ASP A 372 -7.29 3.86 6.84
N MET A 373 -7.31 2.93 5.87
CA MET A 373 -8.14 3.08 4.68
C MET A 373 -9.63 2.89 4.96
N LEU A 374 -10.00 2.17 6.01
CA LEU A 374 -11.39 1.93 6.39
C LEU A 374 -12.01 3.18 7.07
N LEU A 375 -11.20 3.97 7.77
CA LEU A 375 -11.65 5.13 8.55
C LEU A 375 -12.55 6.12 7.78
N PRO A 376 -12.18 6.61 6.57
CA PRO A 376 -13.04 7.53 5.83
C PRO A 376 -14.41 6.93 5.50
N PHE A 377 -14.49 5.62 5.27
CA PHE A 377 -15.74 4.93 4.96
C PHE A 377 -16.60 4.72 6.20
N LEU A 378 -15.98 4.47 7.36
CA LEU A 378 -16.70 4.41 8.64
C LEU A 378 -17.32 5.76 8.98
N LEU A 379 -16.56 6.85 8.81
CA LEU A 379 -17.05 8.21 9.01
C LEU A 379 -18.19 8.54 8.04
N GLN A 380 -18.05 8.19 6.75
CA GLN A 380 -19.13 8.37 5.76
C GLN A 380 -20.38 7.56 6.11
N ALA A 381 -20.22 6.31 6.52
CA ALA A 381 -21.32 5.43 6.91
C ALA A 381 -22.05 5.98 8.15
N TRP A 382 -21.29 6.45 9.15
CA TRP A 382 -21.83 7.07 10.35
C TRP A 382 -22.60 8.35 10.01
N PHE A 383 -21.96 9.33 9.38
CA PHE A 383 -22.56 10.64 9.13
C PHE A 383 -23.66 10.63 8.07
N ALA A 384 -23.78 9.56 7.27
CA ALA A 384 -24.95 9.35 6.41
C ALA A 384 -26.23 9.03 7.20
N LEU A 385 -26.10 8.42 8.38
CA LEU A 385 -27.23 8.01 9.23
C LEU A 385 -27.40 8.91 10.46
N VAL A 386 -26.30 9.41 11.02
CA VAL A 386 -26.24 10.23 12.23
C VAL A 386 -25.67 11.60 11.87
N PRO A 387 -26.47 12.67 11.80
CA PRO A 387 -25.96 14.01 11.53
C PRO A 387 -24.95 14.48 12.58
N PRO A 388 -24.01 15.36 12.22
CA PRO A 388 -23.13 16.01 13.19
C PRO A 388 -23.94 16.80 14.23
N GLU A 389 -23.30 17.10 15.36
CA GLU A 389 -23.91 17.84 16.48
C GLU A 389 -25.11 17.14 17.13
N THR A 390 -25.26 15.84 16.91
CA THR A 390 -26.26 15.01 17.59
C THR A 390 -25.58 14.00 18.51
N ARG A 391 -26.30 13.56 19.55
CA ARG A 391 -25.83 12.53 20.46
C ARG A 391 -25.77 11.18 19.74
N ALA A 392 -24.65 10.47 19.92
CA ALA A 392 -24.46 9.15 19.35
C ALA A 392 -25.57 8.18 19.80
N PRO A 393 -26.16 7.39 18.87
CA PRO A 393 -26.98 6.26 19.26
C PRO A 393 -26.12 5.22 19.97
N GLU A 394 -26.72 4.52 20.95
CA GLU A 394 -26.01 3.51 21.73
C GLU A 394 -25.70 2.27 20.88
N LEU A 395 -24.44 2.16 20.44
CA LEU A 395 -23.91 0.95 19.84
C LEU A 395 -23.28 0.09 20.94
N ILE A 396 -23.82 -1.11 21.12
CA ILE A 396 -23.30 -2.07 22.09
C ILE A 396 -22.22 -2.91 21.41
N PHE A 397 -20.98 -2.86 21.92
CA PHE A 397 -19.84 -3.61 21.40
C PHE A 397 -20.16 -5.09 21.15
N GLY A 398 -20.80 -5.78 22.11
CA GLY A 398 -21.17 -7.18 21.98
C GLY A 398 -22.13 -7.48 20.82
N ASP A 399 -23.11 -6.60 20.56
CA ASP A 399 -24.04 -6.73 19.43
C ASP A 399 -23.31 -6.53 18.10
N LEU A 400 -22.36 -5.59 18.04
CA LEU A 400 -21.53 -5.34 16.87
C LEU A 400 -20.56 -6.50 16.59
N ALA A 401 -19.94 -7.04 17.63
CA ALA A 401 -19.09 -8.22 17.56
C ALA A 401 -19.84 -9.44 17.01
N GLU A 402 -21.03 -9.71 17.55
CA GLU A 402 -21.87 -10.82 17.12
C GLU A 402 -22.35 -10.64 15.66
N ALA A 403 -22.71 -9.41 15.28
CA ALA A 403 -23.07 -9.08 13.90
C ALA A 403 -21.89 -9.34 12.94
N LEU A 404 -20.70 -8.84 13.25
CA LEU A 404 -19.50 -9.07 12.44
C LEU A 404 -19.17 -10.57 12.36
N HIS A 405 -19.22 -11.30 13.48
CA HIS A 405 -18.96 -12.74 13.49
C HIS A 405 -19.93 -13.52 12.61
N ARG A 406 -21.24 -13.23 12.69
CA ARG A 406 -22.27 -13.85 11.81
C ARG A 406 -22.01 -13.56 10.34
N ILE A 407 -21.58 -12.35 10.01
CA ILE A 407 -21.26 -11.97 8.64
C ILE A 407 -20.00 -12.70 8.15
N LEU A 408 -18.96 -12.80 8.99
CA LEU A 408 -17.72 -13.52 8.66
C LEU A 408 -17.93 -15.02 8.46
N GLN A 409 -18.87 -15.65 9.17
CA GLN A 409 -19.22 -17.06 8.93
C GLN A 409 -19.81 -17.30 7.53
N ARG A 410 -20.35 -16.26 6.88
CA ARG A 410 -20.89 -16.32 5.52
C ARG A 410 -19.88 -15.88 4.45
N LEU A 411 -18.63 -15.63 4.84
CA LEU A 411 -17.58 -15.09 3.96
C LEU A 411 -17.30 -15.99 2.76
N ASP A 412 -17.17 -17.30 3.00
CA ASP A 412 -16.81 -18.27 1.97
C ASP A 412 -17.91 -18.40 0.89
N GLU A 413 -19.18 -18.20 1.25
CA GLU A 413 -20.31 -18.21 0.32
C GLU A 413 -20.35 -16.95 -0.58
N VAL A 414 -19.90 -15.82 -0.04
CA VAL A 414 -20.01 -14.49 -0.68
C VAL A 414 -18.80 -14.17 -1.56
N VAL A 415 -17.63 -14.76 -1.27
CA VAL A 415 -16.38 -14.49 -2.01
C VAL A 415 -16.33 -15.13 -3.40
N GLU A 416 -17.09 -16.21 -3.61
CA GLU A 416 -17.04 -16.99 -4.86
C GLU A 416 -18.18 -16.70 -5.85
N ASP A 417 -19.31 -16.13 -5.41
CA ASP A 417 -20.49 -15.89 -6.26
C ASP A 417 -20.99 -14.43 -6.18
N GLN A 418 -20.97 -13.72 -7.32
CA GLN A 418 -21.48 -12.35 -7.41
C GLN A 418 -22.99 -12.24 -7.15
N GLU A 419 -23.78 -13.27 -7.47
CA GLU A 419 -25.22 -13.27 -7.15
C GLU A 419 -25.47 -13.56 -5.66
N ALA A 420 -24.62 -14.36 -5.01
CA ALA A 420 -24.65 -14.52 -3.56
C ALA A 420 -24.33 -13.20 -2.84
N LEU A 421 -23.35 -12.44 -3.33
CA LEU A 421 -23.04 -11.10 -2.81
C LEU A 421 -24.21 -10.11 -3.00
N LYS A 422 -24.87 -10.11 -4.15
CA LYS A 422 -26.05 -9.24 -4.36
C LYS A 422 -27.21 -9.59 -3.43
N ARG A 423 -27.50 -10.89 -3.24
CA ARG A 423 -28.53 -11.34 -2.28
C ARG A 423 -28.16 -10.96 -0.86
N PHE A 424 -26.90 -11.16 -0.47
CA PHE A 424 -26.38 -10.76 0.83
C PHE A 424 -26.58 -9.26 1.09
N LEU A 425 -26.26 -8.40 0.12
CA LEU A 425 -26.45 -6.95 0.24
C LEU A 425 -27.93 -6.55 0.25
N ALA A 426 -28.80 -7.30 -0.43
CA ALA A 426 -30.26 -7.07 -0.42
C ALA A 426 -30.89 -7.39 0.94
N ASP A 427 -30.29 -8.31 1.71
CA ASP A 427 -30.74 -8.70 3.06
C ASP A 427 -30.29 -7.71 4.15
N CYS A 428 -29.43 -6.74 3.84
CA CYS A 428 -29.00 -5.69 4.77
C CYS A 428 -30.15 -4.74 5.12
N ARG A 429 -30.06 -4.08 6.29
CA ARG A 429 -31.09 -3.11 6.73
C ARG A 429 -31.15 -1.86 5.86
N GLN A 430 -30.00 -1.45 5.31
CA GLN A 430 -29.86 -0.30 4.42
C GLN A 430 -29.17 -0.71 3.11
N PRO A 431 -29.85 -1.49 2.24
CA PRO A 431 -29.23 -2.17 1.11
C PRO A 431 -28.60 -1.19 0.10
N ALA A 432 -29.26 -0.05 -0.14
CA ALA A 432 -28.75 0.97 -1.05
C ALA A 432 -27.48 1.66 -0.51
N LEU A 433 -27.44 1.98 0.79
CA LEU A 433 -26.29 2.60 1.43
C LEU A 433 -25.09 1.66 1.45
N THR A 434 -25.31 0.39 1.84
CA THR A 434 -24.27 -0.64 1.88
C THR A 434 -23.69 -0.91 0.48
N HIS A 435 -24.54 -0.94 -0.56
CA HIS A 435 -24.08 -1.10 -1.94
C HIS A 435 -23.20 0.07 -2.41
N LEU A 436 -23.56 1.32 -2.08
CA LEU A 436 -22.77 2.50 -2.41
C LEU A 436 -21.43 2.51 -1.68
N LEU A 437 -21.42 2.22 -0.37
CA LEU A 437 -20.19 2.12 0.43
C LEU A 437 -19.25 1.04 -0.10
N MET A 438 -19.77 -0.14 -0.46
CA MET A 438 -18.97 -1.19 -1.10
C MET A 438 -18.36 -0.69 -2.42
N SER A 439 -19.15 0.01 -3.25
CA SER A 439 -18.67 0.55 -4.52
C SER A 439 -17.52 1.55 -4.31
N LEU A 440 -17.62 2.40 -3.27
CA LEU A 440 -16.58 3.36 -2.89
C LEU A 440 -15.31 2.65 -2.40
N VAL A 441 -15.43 1.62 -1.56
CA VAL A 441 -14.29 0.80 -1.11
C VAL A 441 -13.62 0.11 -2.30
N LEU A 442 -14.40 -0.50 -3.21
CA LEU A 442 -13.86 -1.16 -4.40
C LEU A 442 -13.12 -0.17 -5.31
N GLN A 443 -13.66 1.03 -5.50
CA GLN A 443 -13.04 2.09 -6.29
C GLN A 443 -11.72 2.55 -5.65
N ALA A 444 -11.75 2.96 -4.37
CA ALA A 444 -10.57 3.45 -3.67
C ALA A 444 -9.45 2.42 -3.58
N THR A 445 -9.81 1.16 -3.35
CA THR A 445 -8.83 0.08 -3.23
C THR A 445 -8.29 -0.36 -4.59
N SER A 446 -9.02 -0.16 -5.70
CA SER A 446 -8.52 -0.42 -7.05
C SER A 446 -7.37 0.51 -7.46
N ASP A 447 -7.31 1.71 -6.88
CA ASP A 447 -6.27 2.71 -7.13
C ASP A 447 -5.06 2.61 -6.18
N SER A 448 -5.21 1.88 -5.07
CA SER A 448 -4.24 1.77 -3.96
C SER A 448 -3.03 0.84 -4.17
N GLY A 449 -2.98 0.08 -5.28
CA GLY A 449 -1.88 -0.85 -5.59
C GLY A 449 -1.78 -2.06 -4.64
N LYS A 450 -0.55 -2.52 -4.34
CA LYS A 450 -0.27 -3.74 -3.51
C LYS A 450 -0.49 -3.59 -1.99
N ARG A 451 -0.95 -2.42 -1.52
CA ARG A 451 -1.07 -2.15 -0.07
C ARG A 451 -2.29 -2.82 0.58
N ILE A 452 -3.33 -3.09 -0.21
CA ILE A 452 -4.57 -3.67 0.29
C ILE A 452 -4.74 -5.07 -0.30
N THR A 453 -4.91 -6.07 0.56
CA THR A 453 -5.09 -7.44 0.12
C THR A 453 -6.52 -7.68 -0.40
N ARG A 454 -6.73 -8.69 -1.26
CA ARG A 454 -8.10 -9.08 -1.66
C ARG A 454 -8.97 -9.41 -0.44
N LYS A 455 -8.39 -10.08 0.56
CA LYS A 455 -9.04 -10.41 1.82
C LYS A 455 -9.39 -9.15 2.63
N GLY A 456 -8.46 -8.21 2.76
CA GLY A 456 -8.66 -6.93 3.44
C GLY A 456 -9.81 -6.12 2.85
N ARG A 457 -9.89 -6.01 1.50
CA ARG A 457 -11.03 -5.34 0.83
C ARG A 457 -12.38 -5.95 1.19
N THR A 458 -12.46 -7.28 1.19
CA THR A 458 -13.68 -7.99 1.58
C THR A 458 -14.00 -7.73 3.04
N LEU A 459 -13.02 -7.85 3.95
CA LEU A 459 -13.20 -7.59 5.38
C LEU A 459 -13.68 -6.16 5.66
N MET A 460 -13.08 -5.14 5.03
CA MET A 460 -13.52 -3.74 5.14
C MET A 460 -15.00 -3.58 4.74
N THR A 461 -15.43 -4.23 3.67
CA THR A 461 -16.83 -4.19 3.21
C THR A 461 -17.77 -4.79 4.25
N LEU A 462 -17.39 -5.91 4.87
CA LEU A 462 -18.21 -6.60 5.86
C LEU A 462 -18.30 -5.86 7.18
N VAL A 463 -17.22 -5.19 7.58
CA VAL A 463 -17.23 -4.29 8.74
C VAL A 463 -18.21 -3.15 8.51
N LEU A 464 -18.21 -2.53 7.32
CA LEU A 464 -19.19 -1.49 6.99
C LEU A 464 -20.62 -2.01 7.00
N VAL A 465 -20.86 -3.23 6.53
CA VAL A 465 -22.18 -3.88 6.61
C VAL A 465 -22.61 -4.03 8.08
N ALA A 466 -21.74 -4.56 8.94
CA ALA A 466 -22.04 -4.77 10.35
C ALA A 466 -22.37 -3.44 11.06
N VAL A 467 -21.57 -2.40 10.80
CA VAL A 467 -21.75 -1.06 11.37
C VAL A 467 -23.07 -0.45 10.90
N VAL A 468 -23.34 -0.44 9.59
CA VAL A 468 -24.58 0.12 9.03
C VAL A 468 -25.82 -0.57 9.60
N ASP A 469 -25.80 -1.91 9.69
CA ASP A 469 -26.93 -2.67 10.22
C ASP A 469 -27.18 -2.41 11.71
N ARG A 470 -26.10 -2.35 12.53
CA ARG A 470 -26.25 -2.04 13.96
C ARG A 470 -26.67 -0.60 14.19
N LEU A 471 -26.16 0.33 13.39
CA LEU A 471 -26.48 1.75 13.47
C LEU A 471 -27.95 2.03 13.10
N ASP A 472 -28.44 1.43 12.01
CA ASP A 472 -29.86 1.46 11.65
C ASP A 472 -30.74 0.91 12.79
N GLN A 473 -30.34 -0.22 13.38
CA GLN A 473 -31.09 -0.82 14.48
C GLN A 473 -31.11 0.07 15.73
N ALA A 474 -29.98 0.68 16.10
CA ALA A 474 -29.90 1.56 17.25
C ALA A 474 -30.76 2.82 17.06
N LEU A 475 -30.71 3.43 15.88
CA LEU A 475 -31.53 4.61 15.53
C LEU A 475 -33.03 4.32 15.55
N ARG A 476 -33.45 3.13 15.09
CA ARG A 476 -34.86 2.71 15.10
C ARG A 476 -35.35 2.25 16.48
N ARG A 477 -34.47 1.77 17.35
CA ARG A 477 -34.81 1.46 18.75
C ARG A 477 -34.98 2.73 19.57
N GLY A 478 -34.11 3.73 19.38
CA GLY A 478 -34.19 5.02 20.08
C GLY A 478 -35.43 5.85 19.72
N SER A 479 -36.02 5.65 18.53
CA SER A 479 -37.28 6.29 18.14
C SER A 479 -38.53 5.64 18.78
N ALA A 480 -38.44 4.40 19.27
CA ALA A 480 -39.58 3.68 19.85
C ALA A 480 -39.80 3.98 21.35
N THR A 481 -38.86 4.69 22.00
CA THR A 481 -38.92 5.09 23.41
C THR A 481 -39.20 6.59 23.59
N ALA A 482 -39.42 7.33 22.49
CA ALA A 482 -39.67 8.78 22.49
C ALA A 482 -41.14 9.18 22.21
N ASP A 483 -42.02 8.19 21.99
CA ASP A 483 -43.50 8.31 22.07
C ASP A 483 -43.99 7.74 23.41
#